data_AF-A0A8J6QPL8-F1
#
_entry.id   AF-A0A8J6QPL8-F1
#
_cell.length_a   1.000
_cell.length_b   1.000
_cell.length_c   1.000
_cell.angle_alpha   90.00
_cell.angle_beta   90.00
_cell.angle_gamma   90.00
#
_symmetry.space_group_name_H-M   'P 1'
#
loop_
_entity.id
_entity.type
_entity.pdbx_description
1 polymer ?
#
loop_
_entity_poly.entity_id
_entity_poly.type
_entity_poly.pdbx_seq_one_letter_code
_entity_poly.pdbx_strand_id
1 'polypeptide(L)' 'METIKTASFEYLISLAKEKPEGGYRFVLDGAEYDIQDVLEISAIATKHGYIVIY' A
#
# COMPACT_ATOMS: atom_id res chain seq x y z
N MET A 1 12.57 3.72 21.36
CA MET A 1 11.45 4.38 20.66
C MET A 1 11.03 3.46 19.55
N GLU A 2 9.84 2.88 19.64
CA GLU A 2 9.25 2.18 18.49
C GLU A 2 8.83 3.25 17.47
N THR A 3 9.40 3.20 16.27
CA THR A 3 9.02 4.11 15.19
C THR A 3 7.64 3.68 14.69
N ILE A 4 6.62 4.46 15.03
CA ILE A 4 5.29 4.29 14.44
C ILE A 4 5.39 4.70 12.97
N LYS A 5 5.21 3.74 12.06
CA LYS A 5 5.17 4.02 10.63
C LYS A 5 3.78 4.59 10.31
N THR A 6 3.70 5.86 9.93
CA THR A 6 2.44 6.49 9.49
C THR A 6 2.54 6.81 8.01
N ALA A 7 1.50 6.50 7.23
CA ALA A 7 1.42 6.84 5.82
C ALA A 7 0.00 7.31 5.46
N SER A 8 -0.11 8.31 4.58
CA SER A 8 -1.42 8.68 4.03
C SER A 8 -1.87 7.66 2.98
N PHE A 9 -3.17 7.43 2.91
CA PHE A 9 -3.74 6.52 1.92
C PHE A 9 -3.45 6.98 0.49
N GLU A 10 -3.52 8.29 0.23
CA GLU A 10 -3.15 8.86 -1.07
C GLU A 10 -1.70 8.57 -1.46
N TYR A 11 -0.76 8.68 -0.50
CA TYR A 11 0.63 8.33 -0.74
C TYR A 11 0.76 6.85 -1.09
N LEU A 12 0.10 5.97 -0.35
CA LEU A 12 0.16 4.54 -0.62
C LEU A 12 -0.46 4.18 -1.99
N ILE A 13 -1.55 4.84 -2.39
CA ILE A 13 -2.13 4.70 -3.74
C ILE A 13 -1.13 5.15 -4.80
N SER A 14 -0.41 6.25 -4.57
CA SER A 14 0.60 6.73 -5.53
C SER A 14 1.77 5.75 -5.76
N LEU A 15 1.99 4.81 -4.82
CA LEU A 15 2.97 3.73 -4.97
C LEU A 15 2.44 2.55 -5.80
N ALA A 16 1.12 2.45 -5.97
CA ALA A 16 0.49 1.41 -6.76
C ALA A 16 0.52 1.79 -8.25
N LYS A 17 1.02 0.89 -9.08
CA LYS A 17 1.09 1.05 -10.54
C LYS A 17 0.05 0.17 -11.20
N GLU A 18 -0.78 0.75 -12.05
CA GLU A 18 -1.76 0.00 -12.83
C GLU A 18 -1.07 -0.96 -13.80
N LYS A 19 -1.62 -2.17 -13.94
CA LYS A 19 -1.07 -3.20 -14.83
C LYS A 19 -1.85 -3.27 -16.14
N PRO A 20 -1.18 -3.60 -17.26
CA PRO A 20 -1.85 -3.70 -18.56
C PRO A 20 -2.90 -4.83 -18.62
N GLU A 21 -2.74 -5.89 -17.83
CA GLU A 21 -3.73 -6.97 -17.67
C GLU A 21 -4.90 -6.64 -16.72
N GLY A 22 -4.90 -5.46 -16.09
CA GLY A 22 -5.87 -5.05 -15.07
C GLY A 22 -5.35 -5.23 -13.63
N GLY A 23 -5.93 -4.44 -12.72
CA GLY A 23 -5.48 -4.34 -11.32
C GLY A 23 -4.21 -3.49 -11.16
N TYR A 24 -3.58 -3.60 -9.99
CA TYR A 24 -2.43 -2.79 -9.62
C TYR A 24 -1.29 -3.64 -9.05
N ARG A 25 -0.06 -3.18 -9.28
CA ARG A 25 1.14 -3.63 -8.60
C ARG A 25 1.52 -2.61 -7.55
N PHE A 26 1.39 -2.98 -6.29
CA PHE A 26 1.72 -2.16 -5.14
C PHE A 26 3.05 -2.64 -4.54
N VAL A 27 3.96 -1.71 -4.23
CA VAL A 27 5.26 -2.03 -3.63
C VAL A 27 5.38 -1.31 -2.29
N LEU A 28 5.62 -2.06 -1.22
CA LEU A 28 5.79 -1.54 0.13
C LEU A 28 6.97 -2.24 0.82
N ASP A 29 7.91 -1.46 1.34
CA ASP A 29 9.11 -1.96 2.04
C ASP A 29 9.90 -3.03 1.24
N GLY A 30 9.89 -2.93 -0.09
CA GLY A 30 10.56 -3.87 -0.99
C GLY A 30 9.78 -5.16 -1.28
N ALA A 31 8.59 -5.32 -0.70
CA ALA A 31 7.66 -6.38 -1.04
C ALA A 31 6.68 -5.92 -2.12
N GLU A 32 6.51 -6.73 -3.16
CA GLU A 32 5.57 -6.48 -4.25
C GLU A 32 4.26 -7.26 -4.02
N TYR A 33 3.14 -6.59 -4.28
CA TYR A 33 1.80 -7.11 -4.13
C TYR A 33 1.03 -6.87 -5.43
N ASP A 34 0.47 -7.94 -5.99
CA ASP A 34 -0.51 -7.83 -7.06
C ASP A 34 -1.90 -7.76 -6.43
N ILE A 35 -2.54 -6.60 -6.54
CA ILE A 35 -3.87 -6.31 -6.00
C ILE A 35 -4.83 -6.01 -7.14
N GLN A 36 -6.12 -6.22 -6.91
CA GLN A 36 -7.16 -5.87 -7.87
C GLN A 36 -7.81 -4.55 -7.52
N ASP A 37 -7.88 -4.23 -6.22
CA ASP A 37 -8.49 -3.01 -5.70
C ASP A 37 -7.48 -2.20 -4.86
N VAL A 38 -7.44 -0.89 -5.08
CA VAL A 38 -6.63 0.05 -4.30
C VAL A 38 -7.00 0.06 -2.81
N LEU A 39 -8.22 -0.37 -2.44
CA LEU A 39 -8.62 -0.50 -1.04
C LEU A 39 -7.81 -1.57 -0.30
N GLU A 40 -7.28 -2.58 -1.01
CA GLU A 40 -6.42 -3.63 -0.44
C GLU A 40 -5.10 -3.07 0.11
N ILE A 41 -4.65 -1.92 -0.40
CA ILE A 41 -3.43 -1.23 0.02
C ILE A 41 -3.48 -0.91 1.53
N SER A 42 -4.65 -0.51 2.04
CA SER A 42 -4.82 -0.17 3.45
C SER A 42 -4.60 -1.38 4.37
N ALA A 43 -5.10 -2.55 3.96
CA ALA A 43 -4.92 -3.80 4.69
C ALA A 43 -3.46 -4.29 4.63
N ILE A 44 -2.79 -4.14 3.47
CA ILE A 44 -1.38 -4.51 3.30
C ILE A 44 -0.50 -3.59 4.17
N ALA A 45 -0.71 -2.28 4.11
CA ALA A 45 0.04 -1.31 4.91
C ALA A 45 -0.12 -1.58 6.42
N THR A 46 -1.36 -1.84 6.88
CA THR A 46 -1.62 -2.20 8.28
C THR A 46 -0.89 -3.47 8.71
N LYS A 47 -0.81 -4.50 7.84
CA LYS A 47 -0.02 -5.72 8.12
C LYS A 47 1.48 -5.45 8.23
N HIS A 48 2.00 -4.44 7.54
CA HIS A 48 3.38 -3.97 7.65
C HIS A 48 3.63 -3.04 8.85
N GLY A 49 2.61 -2.84 9.69
CA GLY A 49 2.70 -1.98 10.87
C GLY A 49 2.52 -0.49 10.57
N TYR A 50 1.98 -0.14 9.40
CA TYR A 50 1.60 1.24 9.10
C TYR A 50 0.25 1.59 9.71
N ILE A 51 0.18 2.78 10.32
CA ILE A 51 -1.08 3.45 10.59
C ILE A 51 -1.43 4.24 9.33
N VAL A 52 -2.53 3.85 8.68
CA VAL A 52 -3.03 4.51 7.47
C VAL A 52 -3.90 5.70 7.87
N ILE A 53 -3.59 6.86 7.31
CA ILE A 53 -4.32 8.11 7.51
C ILE A 53 -5.11 8.42 6.24
N TYR A 54 -6.39 8.74 6.37
CA TYR A 54 -7.31 9.05 5.26
C TYR A 54 -7.43 10.56 5.03
#